data_AF-A0A2P5K095-F1
#
_entry.id   AF-A0A2P5K095-F1
#
_cell.length_a   1.000
_cell.length_b   1.000
_cell.length_c   1.000
_cell.angle_alpha   90.00
_cell.angle_beta   90.00
_cell.angle_gamma   90.00
#
_symmetry.space_group_name_H-M   'P 1'
#
loop_
_entity.id
_entity.type
_entity.pdbx_description
1 polymer ?
#
loop_
_entity_poly.entity_id
_entity_poly.type
_entity_poly.pdbx_seq_one_letter_code
_entity_poly.pdbx_strand_id
1 'polypeptide(L)'
;MICDASPNLSGNWSLDHARSVDLSYSALDVAKKLLIPGGNFVVKVFQGDLFKELLDEIKRNFVYVKSFTPKASRKQSAEIYVIAKKFINASIEKGQEYDIDILDIGEKGDGIAKIDDLVIFVKHGRISQHVRVRIREVHPNFAFADIIEPVKQ
;
A
#
# COMPACT_ATOMS: atom_id res chain seq x y z
N MET A 1 3.79 10.79 1.64
CA MET A 1 2.83 11.80 1.15
C MET A 1 1.99 12.30 2.31
N ILE A 2 1.71 13.60 2.36
CA ILE A 2 0.82 14.22 3.34
C ILE A 2 -0.22 15.02 2.55
N CYS A 3 -1.49 14.92 2.91
CA CYS A 3 -2.57 15.72 2.36
C CYS A 3 -3.38 16.37 3.49
N ASP A 4 -3.37 17.70 3.52
CA ASP A 4 -4.13 18.50 4.49
C ASP A 4 -5.23 19.35 3.80
N ALA A 5 -5.67 18.90 2.63
CA ALA A 5 -6.72 19.56 1.87
C ALA A 5 -8.03 19.63 2.68
N SER A 6 -8.77 20.73 2.50
CA SER A 6 -10.09 20.94 3.11
C SER A 6 -11.04 21.42 2.04
N PRO A 7 -12.31 20.98 2.04
CA PRO A 7 -13.30 21.53 1.14
C PRO A 7 -13.66 22.95 1.55
N ASN A 8 -14.23 23.71 0.61
CA ASN A 8 -14.92 24.95 0.94
C ASN A 8 -16.14 24.63 1.81
N LEU A 9 -16.12 25.11 3.05
CA LEU A 9 -17.17 24.88 4.03
C LEU A 9 -18.46 25.58 3.59
N SER A 10 -19.48 24.79 3.34
CA SER A 10 -20.82 25.27 3.00
C SER A 10 -21.65 25.59 4.25
N GLY A 11 -21.22 25.10 5.42
CA GLY A 11 -22.00 25.16 6.66
C GLY A 11 -23.00 24.02 6.78
N ASN A 12 -23.19 23.21 5.72
CA ASN A 12 -23.89 21.94 5.81
C ASN A 12 -22.88 20.83 6.09
N TRP A 13 -22.91 20.31 7.32
CA TRP A 13 -21.96 19.29 7.78
C TRP A 13 -21.94 18.03 6.91
N SER A 14 -23.11 17.55 6.46
CA SER A 14 -23.18 16.34 5.64
C SER A 14 -22.48 16.54 4.28
N LEU A 15 -22.72 17.70 3.65
CA LEU A 15 -22.07 18.06 2.39
C LEU A 15 -20.56 18.29 2.57
N ASP A 16 -20.17 18.97 3.64
CA ASP A 16 -18.76 19.25 3.93
C ASP A 16 -18.00 17.95 4.26
N HIS A 17 -18.63 17.02 4.97
CA HIS A 17 -18.10 15.67 5.21
C HIS A 17 -17.92 14.90 3.90
N ALA A 18 -18.95 14.82 3.05
CA ALA A 18 -18.88 14.10 1.78
C ALA A 18 -17.74 14.64 0.89
N ARG A 19 -17.61 15.96 0.78
CA ARG A 19 -16.52 16.60 0.02
C ARG A 19 -15.14 16.33 0.62
N SER A 20 -15.03 16.31 1.95
CA SER A 20 -13.77 15.97 2.63
C SER A 20 -13.34 14.52 2.37
N VAL A 21 -14.30 13.59 2.35
CA VAL A 21 -14.06 12.19 2.03
C VAL A 21 -13.63 12.03 0.57
N ASP A 22 -14.29 12.70 -0.36
CA ASP A 22 -13.95 12.67 -1.80
C ASP A 22 -12.52 13.20 -2.06
N LEU A 23 -12.13 14.30 -1.42
CA LEU A 23 -10.75 14.80 -1.43
C LEU A 23 -9.75 13.78 -0.87
N SER A 24 -10.15 13.04 0.17
CA SER A 24 -9.30 12.03 0.79
C SER A 24 -9.09 10.80 -0.11
N TYR A 25 -10.13 10.37 -0.84
CA TYR A 25 -10.02 9.34 -1.87
C TYR A 25 -9.10 9.79 -3.01
N SER A 26 -9.29 11.02 -3.50
CA SER A 26 -8.40 11.60 -4.53
C SER A 26 -6.95 11.62 -4.09
N ALA A 27 -6.69 11.99 -2.82
CA ALA A 27 -5.34 11.97 -2.24
C ALA A 27 -4.77 10.55 -2.14
N LEU A 28 -5.60 9.55 -1.79
CA LEU A 28 -5.20 8.14 -1.77
C LEU A 28 -4.84 7.63 -3.16
N ASP A 29 -5.61 7.99 -4.20
CA ASP A 29 -5.33 7.57 -5.57
C ASP A 29 -4.02 8.16 -6.11
N VAL A 30 -3.71 9.39 -5.74
CA VAL A 30 -2.38 9.99 -5.99
C VAL A 30 -1.31 9.26 -5.20
N ALA A 31 -1.56 8.94 -3.93
CA ALA A 31 -0.62 8.20 -3.10
C ALA A 31 -0.29 6.82 -3.69
N LYS A 32 -1.29 6.08 -4.17
CA LYS A 32 -1.12 4.77 -4.81
C LYS A 32 -0.20 4.83 -6.05
N LYS A 33 -0.23 5.94 -6.79
CA LYS A 33 0.59 6.13 -8.00
C LYS A 33 2.00 6.64 -7.71
N LEU A 34 2.18 7.37 -6.61
CA LEU A 34 3.44 8.08 -6.32
C LEU A 34 4.25 7.46 -5.18
N LEU A 35 3.64 6.68 -4.28
CA LEU A 35 4.37 6.07 -3.18
C LEU A 35 5.14 4.85 -3.67
N ILE A 36 6.45 4.87 -3.41
CA ILE A 36 7.27 3.67 -3.46
C ILE A 36 6.78 2.65 -2.41
N PRO A 37 7.05 1.34 -2.62
CA PRO A 37 6.75 0.34 -1.61
C PRO A 37 7.35 0.73 -0.25
N GLY A 38 6.58 0.53 0.83
CA GLY A 38 6.98 0.94 2.18
C GLY A 38 6.82 2.44 2.50
N GLY A 39 6.38 3.26 1.54
CA GLY A 39 6.06 4.68 1.74
C GLY A 39 4.96 4.92 2.77
N ASN A 40 4.82 6.16 3.26
CA ASN A 40 3.79 6.53 4.25
C ASN A 40 2.82 7.57 3.67
N PHE A 41 1.58 7.53 4.13
CA PHE A 41 0.49 8.41 3.75
C PHE A 41 -0.20 8.98 4.98
N VAL A 42 -0.46 10.29 4.99
CA VAL A 42 -1.26 10.95 6.03
C VAL A 42 -2.29 11.82 5.34
N VAL A 43 -3.56 11.72 5.77
CA VAL A 43 -4.65 12.52 5.21
C VAL A 43 -5.58 13.04 6.30
N LYS A 44 -6.00 14.30 6.16
CA LYS A 44 -7.07 14.91 6.97
C LYS A 44 -8.44 14.58 6.36
N VAL A 45 -9.38 14.21 7.22
CA VAL A 45 -10.78 13.96 6.85
C VAL A 45 -11.71 14.42 7.96
N PHE A 46 -12.88 14.94 7.60
CA PHE A 46 -13.94 15.24 8.57
C PHE A 46 -14.70 13.97 8.94
N GLN A 47 -14.95 13.78 10.24
CA GLN A 47 -15.68 12.62 10.74
C GLN A 47 -17.12 12.58 10.22
N GLY A 48 -17.60 11.39 9.88
CA GLY A 48 -18.98 11.15 9.48
C GLY A 48 -19.17 9.72 8.99
N ASP A 49 -20.33 9.43 8.43
CA ASP A 49 -20.75 8.06 8.17
C ASP A 49 -19.90 7.35 7.11
N LEU A 50 -19.32 8.09 6.15
CA LEU A 50 -18.45 7.56 5.09
C LEU A 50 -17.01 7.32 5.56
N PHE A 51 -16.63 7.77 6.76
CA PHE A 51 -15.25 7.67 7.25
C PHE A 51 -14.77 6.23 7.36
N LYS A 52 -15.64 5.31 7.77
CA LYS A 52 -15.28 3.89 7.95
C LYS A 52 -14.89 3.25 6.61
N GLU A 53 -15.64 3.53 5.55
CA GLU A 53 -15.37 2.98 4.20
C GLU A 53 -14.03 3.47 3.66
N LEU A 54 -13.74 4.76 3.84
CA LEU A 54 -12.43 5.34 3.51
C LEU A 54 -11.30 4.67 4.31
N LEU A 55 -11.50 4.49 5.62
CA LEU A 55 -10.49 3.87 6.49
C LEU A 55 -10.19 2.44 6.07
N ASP A 56 -11.21 1.66 5.71
CA ASP A 56 -11.05 0.28 5.28
C ASP A 56 -10.39 0.19 3.89
N GLU A 57 -10.66 1.15 2.98
CA GLU A 57 -9.90 1.28 1.73
C GLU A 57 -8.43 1.60 1.99
N ILE A 58 -8.11 2.52 2.90
CA ILE A 58 -6.72 2.82 3.25
C ILE A 58 -6.04 1.58 3.87
N LYS A 59 -6.73 0.82 4.73
CA LYS A 59 -6.17 -0.43 5.31
C LYS A 59 -5.83 -1.51 4.28
N ARG A 60 -6.52 -1.55 3.14
CA ARG A 60 -6.18 -2.49 2.06
C ARG A 60 -4.82 -2.19 1.42
N ASN A 61 -4.36 -0.95 1.52
CA ASN A 61 -3.19 -0.45 0.80
C ASN A 61 -1.96 -0.22 1.70
N PHE A 62 -2.10 -0.35 3.03
CA PHE A 62 -1.03 -0.05 3.99
C PHE A 62 -0.99 -1.07 5.11
N VAL A 63 0.21 -1.45 5.56
CA VAL A 63 0.39 -2.44 6.64
C VAL A 63 -0.17 -1.94 7.98
N TYR A 64 0.01 -0.65 8.26
CA TYR A 64 -0.45 -0.06 9.52
C TYR A 64 -1.28 1.19 9.25
N VAL A 65 -2.49 1.25 9.80
CA VAL A 65 -3.37 2.42 9.68
C VAL A 65 -3.94 2.77 11.04
N LYS A 66 -3.84 4.05 11.43
CA LYS A 66 -4.38 4.57 12.68
C LYS A 66 -5.03 5.93 12.47
N SER A 67 -6.19 6.14 13.08
CA SER A 67 -6.83 7.45 13.15
C SER A 67 -6.35 8.22 14.39
N PHE A 68 -6.13 9.52 14.21
CA PHE A 68 -5.75 10.45 15.27
C PHE A 68 -6.68 11.67 15.26
N THR A 69 -7.31 11.96 16.38
CA THR A 69 -8.13 13.15 16.58
C THR A 69 -7.35 14.14 17.45
N PRO A 70 -7.07 15.36 16.97
CA PRO A 70 -6.38 16.38 17.77
C PRO A 70 -7.23 16.81 18.97
N LYS A 71 -6.61 17.00 20.14
CA LYS A 71 -7.27 17.45 21.37
C LYS A 71 -7.96 18.82 21.25
N ALA A 72 -7.61 19.61 20.24
CA ALA A 72 -8.11 20.97 20.01
C ALA A 72 -9.30 21.05 19.03
N SER A 73 -9.81 19.91 18.55
CA SER A 73 -10.96 19.89 17.63
C SER A 73 -12.19 20.47 18.31
N ARG A 74 -12.62 21.65 17.83
CA ARG A 74 -13.83 22.34 18.30
C ARG A 74 -15.04 21.46 17.96
N LYS A 75 -16.08 21.48 18.82
CA LYS A 75 -17.35 20.72 18.71
C LYS A 75 -18.06 20.73 17.34
N GLN A 76 -17.65 21.59 16.40
CA GLN A 76 -18.29 21.83 15.11
C GLN A 76 -17.48 21.32 13.90
N SER A 77 -16.25 20.83 14.12
CA SER A 77 -15.42 20.22 13.07
C SER A 77 -14.55 19.12 13.68
N ALA A 78 -15.10 17.90 13.74
CA ALA A 78 -14.38 16.71 14.18
C ALA A 78 -13.38 16.27 13.10
N GLU A 79 -12.28 17.00 12.97
CA GLU A 79 -11.17 16.66 12.09
C GLU A 79 -10.45 15.42 12.60
N ILE A 80 -10.23 14.46 11.72
CA ILE A 80 -9.49 13.23 11.97
C ILE A 80 -8.33 13.17 10.97
N TYR A 81 -7.15 12.79 11.46
CA TYR A 81 -6.01 12.44 10.62
C TYR A 81 -5.91 10.93 10.54
N VAL A 82 -5.90 10.38 9.32
CA VAL A 82 -5.58 8.98 9.08
C VAL A 82 -4.10 8.88 8.78
N ILE A 83 -3.36 8.16 9.63
CA ILE A 83 -1.92 7.92 9.50
C ILE A 83 -1.76 6.48 9.00
N ALA A 84 -1.33 6.33 7.76
CA ALA A 84 -1.10 5.06 7.10
C ALA A 84 0.39 4.88 6.80
N LYS A 85 0.95 3.73 7.21
CA LYS A 85 2.38 3.43 7.11
C LYS A 85 2.61 2.15 6.33
N LYS A 86 3.74 2.12 5.63
CA LYS A 86 4.18 0.99 4.81
C LYS A 86 3.17 0.67 3.71
N PHE A 87 3.20 1.49 2.66
CA PHE A 87 2.41 1.29 1.46
C PHE A 87 2.73 -0.07 0.84
N ILE A 88 1.69 -0.85 0.60
CA ILE A 88 1.74 -2.15 -0.01
C ILE A 88 1.66 -1.92 -1.51
N ASN A 89 2.80 -1.70 -2.13
CA ASN A 89 2.86 -1.68 -3.58
C ASN A 89 3.05 -3.12 -4.06
N ALA A 90 1.95 -3.83 -4.24
CA ALA A 90 1.98 -5.09 -4.96
C ALA A 90 1.92 -4.75 -6.46
N SER A 91 3.05 -4.33 -7.04
CA SER A 91 3.23 -4.33 -8.51
C SER A 91 3.10 -5.74 -9.09
N ILE A 92 2.94 -6.76 -8.23
CA ILE A 92 2.87 -8.16 -8.58
C ILE A 92 1.55 -8.77 -8.10
N GLU A 93 0.95 -9.58 -8.97
CA GLU A 93 -0.28 -10.29 -8.67
C GLU A 93 -0.02 -11.80 -8.60
N LYS A 94 -0.81 -12.49 -7.77
CA LYS A 94 -0.80 -13.96 -7.74
C LYS A 94 -1.13 -14.52 -9.12
N GLY A 95 -0.31 -15.46 -9.59
CA GLY A 95 -0.45 -16.12 -10.88
C GLY A 95 0.28 -15.43 -12.02
N GLN A 96 0.75 -14.20 -11.86
CA GLN A 96 1.59 -13.53 -12.85
C GLN A 96 3.00 -14.11 -12.89
N GLU A 97 3.63 -13.97 -14.05
CA GLU A 97 4.96 -14.49 -14.33
C GLU A 97 5.95 -13.36 -14.53
N TYR A 98 7.17 -13.55 -14.01
CA TYR A 98 8.22 -12.55 -14.04
C TYR A 98 9.56 -13.21 -14.35
N ASP A 99 10.35 -12.56 -15.19
CA ASP A 99 11.76 -12.88 -15.40
C ASP A 99 12.58 -12.12 -14.36
N ILE A 100 13.29 -12.84 -13.50
CA ILE A 100 14.01 -12.26 -12.35
C ILE A 100 15.39 -12.91 -12.15
N ASP A 101 16.28 -12.12 -11.58
CA ASP A 101 17.58 -12.59 -11.10
C ASP A 101 17.51 -12.97 -9.62
N ILE A 102 18.03 -14.14 -9.28
CA ILE A 102 18.23 -14.53 -7.88
C ILE A 102 19.49 -13.83 -7.38
N LEU A 103 19.31 -12.92 -6.42
CA LEU A 103 20.35 -12.06 -5.86
C LEU A 103 21.05 -12.69 -4.65
N ASP A 104 20.32 -13.47 -3.86
CA ASP A 104 20.82 -14.07 -2.62
C ASP A 104 20.11 -15.40 -2.30
N ILE A 105 20.55 -16.11 -1.25
CA ILE A 105 19.87 -17.29 -0.68
C ILE A 105 19.50 -17.00 0.78
N GLY A 106 18.23 -17.20 1.13
CA GLY A 106 17.77 -17.10 2.51
C GLY A 106 18.17 -18.31 3.37
N GLU A 107 18.06 -18.17 4.70
CA GLU A 107 18.48 -19.22 5.66
C GLU A 107 17.84 -20.60 5.44
N LYS A 108 16.64 -20.64 4.86
CA LYS A 108 15.91 -21.89 4.54
C LYS A 108 16.32 -22.52 3.20
N GLY A 109 17.25 -21.92 2.47
CA GLY A 109 17.67 -22.35 1.13
C GLY A 109 16.77 -21.86 0.00
N ASP A 110 15.83 -20.95 0.28
CA ASP A 110 15.03 -20.28 -0.76
C ASP A 110 15.87 -19.19 -1.44
N GLY A 111 15.75 -19.08 -2.77
CA GLY A 111 16.35 -17.97 -3.51
C GLY A 111 15.65 -16.67 -3.19
N ILE A 112 16.40 -15.58 -3.08
CA ILE A 112 15.89 -14.24 -2.84
C ILE A 112 16.09 -13.43 -4.12
N ALA A 113 14.99 -12.93 -4.64
CA ALA A 113 14.96 -11.97 -5.72
C ALA A 113 14.20 -10.72 -5.27
N LYS A 114 14.24 -9.68 -6.10
CA LYS A 114 13.60 -8.41 -5.80
C LYS A 114 12.89 -7.88 -7.05
N ILE A 115 11.60 -7.63 -6.92
CA ILE A 115 10.81 -6.92 -7.94
C ILE A 115 10.42 -5.59 -7.31
N ASP A 116 10.88 -4.48 -7.89
CA ASP A 116 10.86 -3.15 -7.26
C ASP A 116 11.48 -3.18 -5.85
N ASP A 117 10.70 -2.90 -4.80
CA ASP A 117 11.13 -3.03 -3.40
C ASP A 117 10.56 -4.26 -2.67
N LEU A 118 9.85 -5.13 -3.40
CA LEU A 118 9.26 -6.33 -2.80
C LEU A 118 10.23 -7.51 -2.87
N VAL A 119 10.45 -8.14 -1.72
CA VAL A 119 11.27 -9.35 -1.61
C VAL A 119 10.49 -10.55 -2.13
N ILE A 120 11.06 -11.29 -3.08
CA ILE A 120 10.46 -12.49 -3.66
C ILE A 120 11.27 -13.69 -3.22
N PHE A 121 10.63 -14.60 -2.49
CA PHE A 121 11.18 -15.89 -2.11
C PHE A 121 10.87 -16.90 -3.21
N VAL A 122 11.91 -17.41 -3.85
CA VAL A 122 11.84 -18.34 -4.98
C VAL A 122 12.28 -19.71 -4.50
N LYS A 123 11.35 -20.66 -4.49
CA LYS A 123 11.65 -22.03 -4.08
C LYS A 123 12.70 -22.64 -5.01
N HIS A 124 13.77 -23.21 -4.44
CA HIS A 124 14.90 -23.81 -5.18
C HIS A 124 15.71 -22.85 -6.08
N GLY A 125 15.60 -21.54 -5.88
CA GLY A 125 16.43 -20.56 -6.59
C GLY A 125 17.91 -20.68 -6.20
N ARG A 126 18.82 -20.43 -7.16
CA ARG A 126 20.28 -20.41 -6.93
C ARG A 126 20.81 -19.01 -7.23
N ILE A 127 21.78 -18.53 -6.44
CA ILE A 127 22.44 -17.22 -6.67
C ILE A 127 22.95 -17.10 -8.11
N SER A 128 22.80 -15.90 -8.67
CA SER A 128 23.24 -15.54 -10.02
C SER A 128 22.52 -16.31 -11.14
N GLN A 129 21.36 -16.89 -10.83
CA GLN A 129 20.50 -17.54 -11.80
C GLN A 129 19.43 -16.58 -12.32
N HIS A 130 19.28 -16.53 -13.64
CA HIS A 130 18.16 -15.86 -14.29
C HIS A 130 17.04 -16.89 -14.52
N VAL A 131 15.85 -16.64 -13.98
CA VAL A 131 14.71 -17.59 -14.03
C VAL A 131 13.40 -16.88 -14.31
N ARG A 132 12.50 -17.60 -14.99
CA ARG A 132 11.10 -17.23 -15.03
C ARG A 132 10.39 -17.85 -13.84
N VAL A 133 9.68 -17.04 -13.07
CA VAL A 133 8.92 -17.49 -11.89
C VAL A 133 7.45 -17.11 -12.01
N ARG A 134 6.57 -17.90 -11.40
CA ARG A 134 5.16 -17.58 -11.22
C ARG A 134 4.91 -17.23 -9.76
N ILE A 135 4.25 -16.11 -9.51
CA ILE A 135 3.90 -15.68 -8.15
C ILE A 135 2.82 -16.63 -7.58
N ARG A 136 3.14 -17.29 -6.48
CA ARG A 136 2.24 -18.21 -5.77
C ARG A 136 1.38 -17.47 -4.75
N GLU A 137 1.99 -16.59 -3.96
CA GLU A 137 1.37 -15.87 -2.84
C GLU A 137 1.99 -14.49 -2.71
N VAL A 138 1.17 -13.46 -2.52
CA VAL A 138 1.63 -12.08 -2.27
C VAL A 138 1.25 -11.70 -0.85
N HIS A 139 2.24 -11.23 -0.10
CA HIS A 139 2.09 -10.65 1.23
C HIS A 139 2.47 -9.16 1.19
N PRO A 140 2.12 -8.39 2.23
CA PRO A 140 2.35 -6.95 2.23
C PRO A 140 3.80 -6.47 1.99
N ASN A 141 4.80 -7.28 2.36
CA ASN A 141 6.23 -6.92 2.26
C ASN A 141 7.07 -7.94 1.50
N PHE A 142 6.47 -9.05 1.06
CA PHE A 142 7.18 -10.10 0.33
C PHE A 142 6.20 -10.96 -0.46
N ALA A 143 6.70 -11.77 -1.39
CA ALA A 143 5.90 -12.77 -2.08
C ALA A 143 6.66 -14.10 -2.19
N PHE A 144 5.92 -15.17 -2.41
CA PHE A 144 6.47 -16.47 -2.77
C PHE A 144 6.25 -16.72 -4.25
N ALA A 145 7.25 -17.29 -4.92
CA ALA A 145 7.19 -17.66 -6.31
C ALA A 145 7.81 -19.05 -6.55
N ASP A 146 7.30 -19.73 -7.56
CA ASP A 146 7.81 -21.03 -8.01
C ASP A 146 8.46 -20.85 -9.40
N ILE A 147 9.60 -21.50 -9.63
CA ILE A 147 10.29 -21.49 -10.93
C ILE A 147 9.45 -22.27 -11.93
N ILE A 148 9.17 -21.67 -13.10
CA ILE A 148 8.38 -22.31 -14.17
C ILE A 148 9.32 -22.94 -15.21
N GLU A 149 10.35 -22.19 -15.63
CA GLU A 149 11.37 -22.64 -16.56
C GLU A 149 12.72 -21.99 -16.23
N PRO A 150 13.85 -22.72 -16.32
CA PRO A 150 15.16 -22.09 -16.39
C PRO A 150 15.26 -21.36 -17.74
N VAL A 151 15.51 -20.05 -17.72
CA VAL A 151 15.80 -19.31 -18.95
C VAL A 151 17.12 -19.85 -19.49
N LYS A 152 17.08 -20.50 -20.66
CA LYS A 152 18.32 -20.94 -21.33
C LYS A 152 19.06 -19.67 -21.75
N GLN A 153 20.29 -19.50 -21.25
CA GLN A 153 21.27 -18.57 -21.82
C GLN A 153 21.56 -18.91 -23.29
#